data_AF-A0A2N6C6M0-F1
#
_entry.id   AF-A0A2N6C6M0-F1
#
_cell.length_a   1.000
_cell.length_b   1.000
_cell.length_c   1.000
_cell.angle_alpha   90.00
_cell.angle_beta   90.00
_cell.angle_gamma   90.00
#
_symmetry.space_group_name_H-M   'P 1'
#
loop_
_entity.id
_entity.type
_entity.pdbx_description
1 polymer ?
#
loop_
_entity_poly.entity_id
_entity_poly.type
_entity_poly.pdbx_seq_one_letter_code
_entity_poly.pdbx_strand_id
1 'polypeptide(L)'
;MSDEVEFVPYEVAMQVVGNIVEEEHLHELNRRVLTVYDKEGQELCWYDAEEIIQEAVIDNPKDKDAVKTACVEVIMHQIPKWALEDLLKRKKAEVERQKEPGQG
;
A
#
# COMPACT_ATOMS: atom_id res chain seq x y z
N MET A 1 -11.84 -13.02 18.25
CA MET A 1 -12.53 -12.97 16.94
C MET A 1 -11.51 -12.33 16.03
N SER A 2 -10.92 -13.09 15.12
CA SER A 2 -9.96 -12.52 14.16
C SER A 2 -10.81 -11.80 13.13
N ASP A 3 -10.77 -10.46 13.14
CA ASP A 3 -11.35 -9.68 12.07
C ASP A 3 -10.59 -10.05 10.79
N GLU A 4 -11.23 -10.83 9.92
CA GLU A 4 -10.65 -11.27 8.67
C GLU A 4 -10.49 -10.04 7.76
N VAL A 5 -9.26 -9.76 7.36
CA VAL A 5 -8.96 -8.59 6.53
C VAL A 5 -9.52 -8.84 5.12
N GLU A 6 -10.48 -8.03 4.70
CA GLU A 6 -10.98 -8.05 3.32
C GLU A 6 -10.02 -7.28 2.39
N PHE A 7 -9.72 -7.87 1.25
CA PHE A 7 -8.89 -7.27 0.20
C PHE A 7 -9.72 -6.79 -0.98
N VAL A 8 -9.25 -5.73 -1.65
CA VAL A 8 -9.88 -5.24 -2.88
C VAL A 8 -9.52 -6.15 -4.06
N PRO A 9 -10.35 -6.21 -5.11
CA PRO A 9 -9.98 -6.90 -6.35
C PRO A 9 -8.69 -6.33 -6.94
N TYR A 10 -7.90 -7.17 -7.59
CA TYR A 10 -6.61 -6.79 -8.19
C TYR A 10 -6.76 -5.63 -9.19
N GLU A 11 -7.83 -5.63 -9.99
CA GLU A 11 -8.10 -4.56 -10.96
C GLU A 11 -8.33 -3.21 -10.27
N VAL A 12 -8.93 -3.22 -9.07
CA VAL A 12 -9.10 -2.01 -8.26
C VAL A 12 -7.75 -1.56 -7.71
N ALA A 13 -6.92 -2.48 -7.23
CA ALA A 13 -5.56 -2.16 -6.80
C ALA A 13 -4.75 -1.50 -7.93
N MET A 14 -4.81 -2.01 -9.17
CA MET A 14 -4.16 -1.42 -10.34
C MET A 14 -4.61 0.02 -10.65
N GLN A 15 -5.86 0.35 -10.32
CA GLN A 15 -6.40 1.68 -10.54
C GLN A 15 -5.96 2.67 -9.46
N VAL A 16 -5.65 2.21 -8.25
CA VAL A 16 -5.38 3.06 -7.10
C VAL A 16 -3.88 3.17 -6.80
N VAL A 17 -3.17 2.05 -6.76
CA VAL A 17 -1.75 1.99 -6.40
C VAL A 17 -0.92 2.74 -7.44
N GLY A 18 -0.08 3.65 -6.96
CA GLY A 18 0.85 4.44 -7.76
C GLY A 18 2.28 3.98 -7.59
N ASN A 19 2.71 3.69 -6.36
CA ASN A 19 4.07 3.27 -6.08
C ASN A 19 4.17 2.36 -4.84
N ILE A 20 5.19 1.52 -4.80
CA ILE A 20 5.57 0.73 -3.64
C ILE A 20 7.05 1.01 -3.35
N VAL A 21 7.34 1.53 -2.16
CA VAL A 21 8.68 1.98 -1.77
C VAL A 21 9.15 1.19 -0.57
N GLU A 22 10.41 0.76 -0.61
CA GLU A 22 11.04 0.09 0.52
C GLU A 22 11.67 1.11 1.46
N GLU A 23 11.15 1.19 2.68
CA GLU A 23 11.53 2.19 3.69
C GLU A 23 12.06 1.52 4.97
N GLU A 24 12.75 2.27 5.83
CA GLU A 24 13.13 1.78 7.16
C GLU A 24 11.95 1.91 8.12
N HIS A 25 11.72 0.89 8.94
CA HIS A 25 10.69 0.94 9.97
C HIS A 25 11.02 2.04 11.00
N LEU A 26 10.03 2.88 11.31
CA LEU A 26 10.22 4.10 12.11
C LEU A 26 10.79 3.87 13.52
N HIS A 27 10.57 2.68 14.08
CA HIS A 27 10.94 2.36 15.46
C HIS A 27 11.90 1.17 15.60
N GLU A 28 12.11 0.41 14.52
CA GLU A 28 12.89 -0.84 14.57
C GLU A 28 14.04 -0.76 13.58
N LEU A 29 15.25 -0.59 14.11
CA LEU A 29 16.47 -0.50 13.33
C LEU A 29 16.68 -1.79 12.52
N ASN A 30 17.04 -1.63 11.25
CA ASN A 30 17.26 -2.71 10.27
C ASN A 30 16.00 -3.48 9.84
N ARG A 31 14.81 -3.12 10.33
CA ARG A 31 13.56 -3.65 9.79
C ARG A 31 13.11 -2.79 8.61
N ARG A 32 12.71 -3.45 7.52
CA ARG A 32 12.30 -2.80 6.28
C ARG A 32 10.81 -3.01 6.07
N VAL A 33 10.13 -1.98 5.58
CA VAL A 33 8.72 -2.03 5.23
C VAL A 33 8.51 -1.65 3.77
N LEU A 34 7.47 -2.21 3.17
CA LEU A 34 7.02 -1.89 1.82
C LEU A 34 5.81 -0.97 1.93
N THR A 35 6.04 0.34 1.81
CA THR A 35 5.00 1.36 1.90
C THR A 35 4.32 1.54 0.53
N VAL A 36 3.01 1.41 0.51
CA VAL A 36 2.18 1.52 -0.69
C VAL A 36 1.56 2.92 -0.75
N TYR A 37 1.74 3.58 -1.88
CA TYR A 37 1.19 4.91 -2.15
C TYR A 37 0.17 4.86 -3.27
N ASP A 38 -0.82 5.75 -3.21
CA ASP A 38 -1.72 6.01 -4.33
C ASP A 38 -1.01 6.80 -5.44
N LYS A 39 -1.71 7.02 -6.55
CA LYS A 39 -1.19 7.79 -7.70
C LYS A 39 -0.93 9.28 -7.42
N GLU A 40 -1.42 9.80 -6.30
CA GLU A 40 -1.19 11.17 -5.84
C GLU A 40 -0.10 11.23 -4.75
N GLY A 41 0.55 10.10 -4.44
CA GLY A 41 1.60 10.01 -3.44
C GLY A 41 1.08 9.97 -1.99
N GLN A 42 -0.20 9.70 -1.78
CA GLN A 42 -0.78 9.49 -0.45
C GLN A 42 -0.54 8.06 0.00
N GLU A 43 -0.07 7.87 1.23
CA GLU A 43 0.11 6.55 1.83
C GLU A 43 -1.24 5.83 1.99
N LEU A 44 -1.29 4.59 1.51
CA LEU A 44 -2.43 3.68 1.62
C LEU A 44 -2.26 2.73 2.81
N CYS A 45 -1.17 1.96 2.80
CA CYS A 45 -0.85 0.92 3.76
C CYS A 45 0.63 0.54 3.64
N TRP A 46 1.12 -0.28 4.57
CA TRP A 46 2.48 -0.81 4.56
C TRP A 46 2.50 -2.29 4.96
N TYR A 47 3.54 -2.98 4.53
CA TYR A 47 3.78 -4.38 4.86
C TYR A 47 5.18 -4.58 5.39
N ASP A 48 5.38 -5.60 6.20
CA ASP A 48 6.73 -6.06 6.51
C ASP A 48 7.40 -6.63 5.25
N ALA A 49 8.61 -6.18 4.95
CA ALA A 49 9.30 -6.62 3.74
C ALA A 49 9.69 -8.10 3.81
N GLU A 50 10.09 -8.61 4.99
CA GLU A 50 10.47 -10.01 5.14
C GLU A 50 9.27 -10.94 4.99
N GLU A 51 8.12 -10.57 5.54
CA GLU A 51 6.88 -11.33 5.40
C GLU A 51 6.44 -11.43 3.93
N ILE A 52 6.45 -10.32 3.19
CA ILE A 52 6.09 -10.31 1.77
C ILE A 52 7.07 -11.13 0.93
N ILE A 53 8.37 -11.05 1.21
CA ILE A 53 9.38 -11.87 0.50
C ILE A 53 9.16 -13.35 0.76
N GLN A 54 8.76 -13.74 1.97
CA GLN A 54 8.47 -15.14 2.32
C GLN A 54 7.21 -15.68 1.63
N GLU A 55 6.21 -14.83 1.41
CA GLU A 55 4.99 -15.19 0.70
C GLU A 55 5.16 -15.21 -0.83
N ALA A 56 6.03 -14.36 -1.35
CA ALA A 56 6.28 -14.24 -2.77
C ALA A 56 6.81 -15.54 -3.40
N VAL A 57 6.17 -15.97 -4.48
CA VAL A 57 6.68 -17.06 -5.33
C VAL A 57 7.77 -16.49 -6.24
N ILE A 58 9.03 -16.71 -5.87
CA ILE A 58 10.19 -16.13 -6.57
C ILE A 58 10.88 -17.19 -7.42
N ASP A 59 10.82 -17.03 -8.75
CA ASP A 59 11.44 -17.95 -9.72
C ASP A 59 12.98 -17.97 -9.62
N ASN A 60 13.61 -16.82 -9.37
CA ASN A 60 15.04 -16.67 -9.20
C ASN A 60 15.40 -15.72 -8.05
N PRO A 61 15.62 -16.23 -6.82
CA PRO A 61 15.90 -15.40 -5.65
C PRO A 61 17.20 -14.57 -5.71
N LYS A 62 18.10 -14.86 -6.65
CA LYS A 62 19.33 -14.08 -6.85
C LYS A 62 19.13 -12.88 -7.76
N ASP A 63 18.01 -12.84 -8.48
CA ASP A 63 17.63 -11.73 -9.34
C ASP A 63 16.75 -10.76 -8.57
N LYS A 64 17.29 -9.56 -8.32
CA LYS A 64 16.59 -8.51 -7.56
C LYS A 64 15.32 -8.05 -8.25
N ASP A 65 15.29 -8.03 -9.59
CA ASP A 65 14.11 -7.58 -10.33
C ASP A 65 13.00 -8.64 -10.26
N ALA A 66 13.37 -9.93 -10.27
CA ALA A 66 12.42 -11.03 -10.06
C ALA A 66 11.82 -11.00 -8.66
N VAL A 67 12.65 -10.81 -7.62
CA VAL A 67 12.19 -10.65 -6.22
C VAL A 67 11.23 -9.47 -6.10
N LYS A 68 11.61 -8.31 -6.64
CA LYS A 68 10.78 -7.09 -6.60
C LYS A 68 9.43 -7.33 -7.26
N THR A 69 9.42 -7.92 -8.46
CA THR A 69 8.19 -8.18 -9.22
C THR A 69 7.26 -9.13 -8.45
N ALA A 70 7.81 -10.18 -7.85
CA ALA A 70 7.02 -11.13 -7.05
C ALA A 70 6.44 -10.47 -5.79
N CYS A 71 7.19 -9.61 -5.11
CA CYS A 71 6.69 -8.86 -3.94
C CYS A 71 5.58 -7.88 -4.31
N VAL A 72 5.73 -7.15 -5.43
CA VAL A 72 4.68 -6.28 -5.94
C VAL A 72 3.41 -7.07 -6.22
N GLU A 73 3.53 -8.25 -6.82
CA GLU A 73 2.37 -9.07 -7.16
C GLU A 73 1.59 -9.53 -5.91
N VAL A 74 2.30 -9.96 -4.85
CA VAL A 74 1.66 -10.30 -3.56
C VAL A 74 0.92 -9.09 -2.99
N ILE A 75 1.59 -7.94 -2.90
CA ILE A 75 1.00 -6.71 -2.35
C ILE A 75 -0.25 -6.30 -3.13
N MET A 76 -0.23 -6.38 -4.45
CA MET A 76 -1.36 -6.00 -5.30
C MET A 76 -2.60 -6.89 -5.07
N HIS A 77 -2.40 -8.16 -4.68
CA HIS A 77 -3.49 -9.07 -4.29
C HIS A 77 -3.99 -8.85 -2.85
N GLN A 78 -3.24 -8.12 -2.04
CA GLN A 78 -3.50 -7.94 -0.61
C GLN A 78 -3.82 -6.51 -0.22
N ILE A 79 -4.10 -5.60 -1.18
CA ILE A 79 -4.47 -4.23 -0.83
C ILE A 79 -5.73 -4.24 0.04
N PRO A 80 -5.68 -3.77 1.30
CA PRO A 80 -6.80 -3.91 2.21
C PRO A 80 -7.91 -2.94 1.85
N LYS A 81 -9.14 -3.41 1.99
CA LYS A 81 -10.33 -2.58 1.72
C LYS A 81 -10.37 -1.32 2.60
N TRP A 82 -9.93 -1.42 3.86
CA TRP A 82 -9.89 -0.27 4.77
C TRP A 82 -8.93 0.83 4.29
N ALA A 83 -7.85 0.49 3.59
CA ALA A 83 -6.89 1.47 3.08
C ALA A 83 -7.52 2.34 1.99
N LEU A 84 -8.29 1.72 1.10
CA LEU A 84 -9.04 2.43 0.07
C LEU A 84 -10.18 3.28 0.67
N GLU A 85 -10.92 2.73 1.62
CA GLU A 85 -11.99 3.48 2.30
C GLU A 85 -11.44 4.72 3.01
N ASP A 86 -10.28 4.60 3.64
CA ASP A 86 -9.63 5.71 4.32
C ASP A 86 -9.12 6.77 3.35
N LEU A 87 -8.50 6.37 2.23
CA LEU A 87 -8.15 7.30 1.15
C LEU A 87 -9.37 8.09 0.66
N LEU A 88 -10.49 7.42 0.40
CA LEU A 88 -11.73 8.06 -0.07
C LEU A 88 -12.29 9.05 0.98
N LYS A 89 -12.23 8.70 2.27
CA LYS A 89 -12.62 9.61 3.36
C LYS A 89 -11.74 10.86 3.39
N ARG A 90 -10.41 10.70 3.29
CA ARG A 90 -9.44 11.81 3.25
C ARG A 90 -9.70 12.72 2.04
N LYS A 91 -9.86 12.16 0.84
CA LYS A 91 -10.15 12.93 -0.38
C LYS A 91 -11.47 13.69 -0.30
N LYS A 92 -12.52 13.06 0.26
CA LYS A 92 -13.81 13.74 0.47
C LYS A 92 -13.66 14.95 1.40
N ALA A 93 -12.95 14.77 2.53
CA ALA A 93 -12.72 15.85 3.49
C ALA A 93 -11.89 16.99 2.88
N GLU A 94 -10.91 16.68 2.03
CA GLU A 94 -10.14 17.70 1.30
C GLU A 94 -11.02 18.50 0.34
N VAL A 95 -11.85 17.82 -0.46
CA VAL A 95 -12.80 18.48 -1.38
C VAL A 95 -13.79 19.37 -0.62
N GLU A 96 -14.26 18.95 0.55
CA GLU A 96 -15.16 19.75 1.39
C GLU A 96 -14.46 21.02 1.92
N ARG A 97 -13.20 20.91 2.37
CA ARG A 97 -12.40 22.09 2.80
C ARG A 97 -12.17 23.08 1.67
N GLN A 98 -11.95 22.62 0.44
CA GLN A 98 -11.76 23.49 -0.72
C GLN A 98 -13.06 24.20 -1.16
N LYS A 99 -14.23 23.70 -0.75
CA LYS A 99 -15.54 24.31 -1.05
C LYS A 99 -15.95 25.41 -0.06
N GLU A 100 -15.19 25.65 1.00
CA GLU A 100 -15.41 26.76 1.93
C GLU A 100 -14.41 27.92 1.70
N PRO A 101 -14.47 28.66 0.58
CA PRO A 101 -13.74 29.91 0.48
C PRO A 101 -14.48 30.98 1.29
N GLY A 102 -13.95 31.32 2.47
CA GLY A 102 -14.27 32.55 3.18
C GLY A 102 -15.29 32.43 4.33
N GLN A 103 -14.78 32.16 5.53
CA GLN A 103 -15.22 32.89 6.71
C GLN A 103 -14.04 33.71 7.22
N GLY A 104 -13.85 34.88 6.61
CA GLY A 104 -12.91 35.92 6.98
C GLY A 104 -13.53 37.28 6.73
#